data_AF-A0AAA9TYN2-F1
#
_entry.id   AF-A0AAA9TYN2-F1
#
_cell.length_a   1.000
_cell.length_b   1.000
_cell.length_c   1.000
_cell.angle_alpha   90.00
_cell.angle_beta   90.00
_cell.angle_gamma   90.00
#
_symmetry.space_group_name_H-M   'P 1'
#
loop_
_entity.id
_entity.type
_entity.pdbx_description
1 polymer ?
#
loop_
_entity_poly.entity_id
_entity_poly.type
_entity_poly.pdbx_seq_one_letter_code
_entity_poly.pdbx_strand_id
1 'polypeptide(L)'
;SMNWLSRDKDNPIPHRLARQVPVVTELKPGTITSAPTLGLPGLAKPFTLYVTEKDQVAMGVLSQTMGMWDRPMAYLPKWLDNVATGWPRCLQAIAVVDLLVWEAIKLNLGQDLIIKVLH
;
A
#
# COMPACT_ATOMS: atom_id res chain seq x y z
N SER A 1 -48.18 -6.42 18.71
CA SER A 1 -48.15 -4.99 18.35
C SER A 1 -46.71 -4.62 18.00
N MET A 2 -46.49 -4.19 16.75
CA MET A 2 -45.28 -3.55 16.13
C MET A 2 -43.94 -4.28 16.36
N ASN A 3 -43.28 -4.99 15.42
CA ASN A 3 -43.05 -4.82 13.98
C ASN A 3 -42.53 -3.43 13.56
N TRP A 4 -41.22 -3.23 13.73
CA TRP A 4 -40.42 -2.38 12.85
C TRP A 4 -39.75 -3.30 11.82
N LEU A 5 -40.52 -3.58 10.78
CA LEU A 5 -40.06 -4.12 9.50
C LEU A 5 -38.76 -3.44 9.07
N SER A 6 -37.75 -4.26 8.75
CA SER A 6 -37.36 -4.47 7.36
C SER A 6 -37.11 -3.16 6.60
N ARG A 7 -35.87 -2.68 6.65
CA ARG A 7 -35.24 -1.95 5.53
C ARG A 7 -33.75 -1.76 5.74
N ASP A 8 -33.01 -2.87 5.84
CA ASP A 8 -31.55 -2.83 5.71
C ASP A 8 -30.99 -4.05 4.96
N LYS A 9 -31.81 -4.69 4.11
CA LYS A 9 -31.33 -5.67 3.14
C LYS A 9 -31.02 -5.07 1.76
N ASP A 10 -31.43 -3.82 1.54
CA ASP A 10 -31.27 -3.10 0.27
C ASP A 10 -30.25 -1.95 0.34
N ASN A 11 -29.46 -1.86 1.41
CA ASN A 11 -28.29 -0.99 1.42
C ASN A 11 -27.05 -1.84 1.10
N PRO A 12 -26.72 -2.09 -0.18
CA PRO A 12 -25.48 -2.76 -0.51
C PRO A 12 -24.35 -1.92 0.07
N ILE A 13 -23.57 -2.52 0.97
CA ILE A 13 -22.31 -1.96 1.45
C ILE A 13 -21.60 -1.42 0.20
N PRO A 14 -21.32 -0.09 0.11
CA PRO A 14 -20.80 0.48 -1.11
C PRO A 14 -19.57 -0.32 -1.50
N HIS A 15 -19.49 -0.71 -2.78
CA HIS A 15 -18.51 -1.67 -3.32
C HIS A 15 -17.03 -1.33 -3.01
N ARG A 16 -16.81 -0.12 -2.50
CA ARG A 16 -15.56 0.41 -1.94
C ARG A 16 -15.17 -0.22 -0.59
N LEU A 17 -16.11 -0.47 0.32
CA LEU A 17 -15.84 -1.07 1.64
C LEU A 17 -15.62 -2.59 1.53
N ALA A 18 -16.36 -3.28 0.65
CA ALA A 18 -16.19 -4.73 0.45
C ALA A 18 -14.84 -5.12 -0.18
N ARG A 19 -14.17 -4.20 -0.90
CA ARG A 19 -12.81 -4.42 -1.44
C ARG A 19 -11.68 -4.02 -0.50
N GLN A 20 -11.97 -3.28 0.58
CA GLN A 20 -10.98 -2.97 1.61
C GLN A 20 -10.79 -4.13 2.60
N VAL A 21 -11.83 -4.95 2.83
CA VAL A 21 -11.75 -6.11 3.72
C VAL A 21 -10.73 -7.15 3.24
N PRO A 22 -10.69 -7.62 1.98
CA PRO A 22 -9.74 -8.67 1.57
C PRO A 22 -8.26 -8.23 1.56
N VAL A 23 -7.96 -6.92 1.43
CA VAL A 23 -6.57 -6.43 1.43
C VAL A 23 -6.01 -6.17 2.83
N VAL A 24 -6.87 -6.00 3.84
CA VAL A 24 -6.45 -5.94 5.25
C VAL A 24 -6.47 -7.32 5.91
N THR A 25 -7.15 -8.32 5.34
CA THR A 25 -7.29 -9.67 5.93
C THR A 25 -6.15 -10.66 5.65
N GLU A 26 -5.13 -10.29 4.87
CA GLU A 26 -3.88 -11.08 4.81
C GLU A 26 -2.95 -10.81 6.00
N LEU A 27 -3.41 -10.07 7.02
CA LEU A 27 -2.79 -10.08 8.34
C LEU A 27 -3.41 -11.22 9.15
N LYS A 28 -2.79 -12.41 9.09
CA LYS A 28 -3.10 -13.51 10.02
C LYS A 28 -3.02 -12.94 11.45
N PRO A 29 -4.01 -13.15 12.33
CA PRO A 29 -4.01 -12.57 13.68
C PRO A 29 -2.82 -13.01 14.57
N GLY A 30 -1.91 -13.85 14.07
CA GLY A 30 -0.62 -14.21 14.69
C GLY A 30 0.64 -13.63 14.02
N THR A 31 0.56 -12.90 12.88
CA THR A 31 1.73 -12.26 12.24
C THR A 31 2.00 -10.84 12.73
N ILE A 32 1.02 -10.17 13.35
CA ILE A 32 1.21 -8.84 13.97
C ILE A 32 2.20 -8.92 15.14
N THR A 33 2.31 -10.08 15.79
CA THR A 33 3.27 -10.34 16.88
C THR A 33 4.73 -10.41 16.40
N SER A 34 4.96 -10.54 15.09
CA SER A 34 6.28 -10.55 14.46
C SER A 34 6.37 -9.46 13.37
N ALA A 35 5.70 -8.32 13.59
CA ALA A 35 6.00 -7.15 12.79
C ALA A 35 7.46 -6.77 13.10
N PRO A 36 8.37 -6.69 12.09
CA PRO A 36 9.70 -6.15 12.32
C PRO A 36 9.51 -4.76 12.92
N THR A 37 10.18 -4.47 14.04
CA THR A 37 10.09 -3.17 14.69
C THR A 37 10.44 -2.09 13.66
N LEU A 38 9.42 -1.39 13.17
CA LEU A 38 9.59 -0.25 12.27
C LEU A 38 10.47 0.74 13.03
N GLY A 39 11.67 0.98 12.52
CA GLY A 39 12.59 1.90 13.15
C GLY A 39 12.02 3.31 13.20
N LEU A 40 12.51 4.12 14.13
CA LEU A 40 12.36 5.56 13.99
C LEU A 40 13.07 5.99 12.70
N PRO A 41 12.42 6.77 11.81
CA PRO A 41 13.04 7.24 10.59
C PRO A 41 14.22 8.14 10.91
N GLY A 42 15.35 7.87 10.25
CA GLY A 42 16.50 8.76 10.29
C GLY A 42 16.16 10.02 9.50
N LEU A 43 16.02 11.15 10.20
CA LEU A 43 15.60 12.44 9.62
C LEU A 43 16.60 13.05 8.63
N ALA A 44 17.82 12.51 8.54
CA ALA A 44 18.89 13.01 7.68
C ALA A 44 19.29 12.04 6.56
N LYS A 45 18.52 10.96 6.36
CA LYS A 45 18.84 9.92 5.38
C LYS A 45 17.78 9.86 4.28
N PRO A 46 18.20 9.64 3.02
CA PRO A 46 17.26 9.43 1.94
C PRO A 46 16.48 8.13 2.15
N PHE A 47 15.29 8.07 1.57
CA PHE A 47 14.49 6.86 1.52
C PHE A 47 14.63 6.20 0.15
N THR A 48 14.54 4.87 0.13
CA THR A 48 14.41 4.10 -1.11
C THR A 48 13.04 3.43 -1.13
N LEU A 49 12.27 3.67 -2.19
CA LEU A 49 10.99 3.02 -2.46
C LEU A 49 11.22 1.92 -3.51
N TYR A 50 11.05 0.67 -3.10
CA TYR A 50 11.02 -0.48 -3.98
C TYR A 50 9.58 -0.73 -4.43
N VAL A 51 9.36 -0.81 -5.74
CA VAL A 51 8.04 -0.87 -6.36
C VAL A 51 7.91 -2.12 -7.23
N THR A 52 6.81 -2.85 -7.05
CA THR A 52 6.38 -3.94 -7.93
C THR A 52 4.86 -3.94 -8.07
N GLU A 53 4.36 -4.59 -9.10
CA GLU A 53 2.94 -4.86 -9.30
C GLU A 53 2.70 -6.37 -9.23
N LYS A 54 1.62 -6.78 -8.58
CA LYS A 54 1.17 -8.17 -8.57
C LYS A 54 -0.35 -8.20 -8.44
N ASP A 55 -1.01 -8.96 -9.32
CA ASP A 55 -2.45 -9.21 -9.26
C ASP A 55 -3.29 -7.92 -9.13
N GLN A 56 -2.91 -6.86 -9.86
CA GLN A 56 -3.53 -5.52 -9.85
C GLN A 56 -3.33 -4.74 -8.54
N VAL A 57 -2.40 -5.18 -7.71
CA VAL A 57 -1.98 -4.51 -6.48
C VAL A 57 -0.58 -3.95 -6.68
N ALA A 58 -0.45 -2.63 -6.57
CA ALA A 58 0.80 -1.96 -6.36
C ALA A 58 1.35 -2.34 -4.98
N MET A 59 2.57 -2.88 -4.95
CA MET A 59 3.28 -3.22 -3.72
C MET A 59 4.53 -2.36 -3.61
N GLY A 60 4.59 -1.57 -2.55
CA GLY A 60 5.74 -0.74 -2.21
C GLY A 60 6.41 -1.17 -0.91
N VAL A 61 7.73 -1.14 -0.87
CA VAL A 61 8.50 -1.17 0.39
C VAL A 61 9.33 0.11 0.47
N LEU A 62 9.00 0.96 1.43
CA LEU A 62 9.77 2.14 1.76
C LEU A 62 10.84 1.74 2.77
N SER A 63 12.11 2.01 2.46
CA SER A 63 13.27 1.60 3.27
C SER A 63 14.25 2.75 3.49
N GLN A 64 15.06 2.66 4.53
CA GLN A 64 16.23 3.52 4.76
C GLN A 64 17.48 2.67 5.02
N THR A 65 18.62 3.12 4.52
CA THR A 65 19.89 2.44 4.76
C THR A 65 20.36 2.63 6.20
N MET A 66 20.53 1.52 6.91
CA MET A 66 21.03 1.42 8.28
C MET A 66 22.34 0.63 8.27
N GLY A 67 23.48 1.33 8.19
CA GLY A 67 24.79 0.70 8.02
C GLY A 67 24.91 0.09 6.62
N MET A 68 25.09 -1.24 6.54
CA MET A 68 25.25 -1.97 5.27
C MET A 68 23.94 -2.58 4.74
N TRP A 69 22.81 -2.32 5.40
CA TRP A 69 21.54 -2.99 5.12
C TRP A 69 20.40 -1.97 4.98
N ASP A 70 19.46 -2.23 4.07
CA ASP A 70 18.23 -1.44 3.95
C ASP A 70 17.19 -1.93 4.97
N ARG A 71 16.81 -1.07 5.91
CA ARG A 71 15.76 -1.35 6.89
C ARG A 71 14.41 -0.90 6.33
N PRO A 72 13.38 -1.77 6.31
CA PRO A 72 12.03 -1.37 5.93
C PRO A 72 11.42 -0.42 6.97
N MET A 73 10.82 0.65 6.48
CA MET A 73 10.17 1.72 7.22
C MET A 73 8.65 1.71 7.04
N ALA A 74 8.16 1.24 5.89
CA ALA A 74 6.75 1.01 5.65
C ALA A 74 6.52 0.03 4.49
N TYR A 75 5.40 -0.69 4.55
CA TYR A 75 4.85 -1.44 3.43
C TYR A 75 3.62 -0.70 2.90
N LEU A 76 3.57 -0.50 1.59
CA LEU A 76 2.58 0.33 0.92
C LEU A 76 1.84 -0.49 -0.14
N PRO A 77 0.86 -1.34 0.24
CA PRO A 77 -0.02 -1.98 -0.73
C PRO A 77 -1.14 -1.03 -1.16
N LYS A 78 -1.39 -0.91 -2.46
CA LYS A 78 -2.50 -0.14 -3.04
C LYS A 78 -3.07 -0.84 -4.26
N TRP A 79 -4.40 -0.86 -4.37
CA TRP A 79 -5.06 -1.33 -5.59
C TRP A 79 -4.87 -0.32 -6.72
N LEU A 80 -4.57 -0.82 -7.91
CA LEU A 80 -4.68 -0.01 -9.11
C LEU A 80 -6.15 0.31 -9.38
N ASP A 81 -6.40 1.48 -9.96
CA ASP A 81 -7.72 1.78 -10.48
C ASP A 81 -8.04 0.86 -11.68
N ASN A 82 -9.34 0.60 -11.90
CA ASN A 82 -9.79 -0.30 -12.95
C ASN A 82 -9.39 0.15 -14.37
N VAL A 83 -9.02 1.42 -14.57
CA VAL A 83 -8.62 1.93 -15.88
C VAL A 83 -7.15 1.59 -16.12
N ALA A 84 -6.29 1.82 -15.13
CA ALA A 84 -4.89 1.47 -15.14
C ALA A 84 -4.67 -0.03 -15.30
N THR A 85 -5.52 -0.88 -14.70
CA THR A 85 -5.43 -2.34 -14.90
C THR A 85 -5.63 -2.80 -16.35
N GLY A 86 -6.20 -1.95 -17.21
CA GLY A 86 -6.34 -2.21 -18.66
C GLY A 86 -5.16 -1.72 -19.52
N TRP A 87 -4.19 -1.00 -18.95
CA TRP A 87 -3.08 -0.42 -19.70
C TRP A 87 -1.98 -1.45 -20.07
N PRO A 88 -1.15 -1.16 -21.10
CA PRO A 88 0.09 -1.91 -21.34
C PRO A 88 1.03 -1.90 -20.12
N ARG A 89 1.81 -2.97 -19.92
CA ARG A 89 2.65 -3.16 -18.72
C ARG A 89 3.55 -1.98 -18.37
N CYS A 90 4.19 -1.35 -19.35
CA CYS A 90 5.06 -0.19 -19.11
C CYS A 90 4.29 1.00 -18.53
N LEU A 91 3.07 1.23 -19.03
CA LEU A 91 2.18 2.30 -18.54
C LEU A 91 1.59 1.94 -17.17
N GLN A 92 1.29 0.66 -16.93
CA GLN A 92 0.91 0.17 -15.61
C GLN A 92 2.02 0.41 -14.58
N ALA A 93 3.27 0.13 -14.93
CA ALA A 93 4.42 0.39 -14.05
C ALA A 93 4.52 1.88 -13.66
N ILE A 94 4.25 2.80 -14.59
CA ILE A 94 4.22 4.25 -14.29
C ILE A 94 3.06 4.59 -13.33
N ALA A 95 1.86 4.03 -13.56
CA ALA A 95 0.72 4.24 -12.67
C ALA A 95 0.96 3.70 -11.25
N VAL A 96 1.58 2.52 -11.14
CA VAL A 96 1.99 1.89 -9.87
C VAL A 96 2.98 2.80 -9.13
N VAL A 97 3.98 3.33 -9.84
CA VAL A 97 4.98 4.23 -9.25
C VAL A 97 4.35 5.50 -8.72
N ASP A 98 3.54 6.20 -9.53
CA ASP A 98 2.88 7.43 -9.10
C ASP A 98 2.04 7.20 -7.84
N LEU A 99 1.21 6.15 -7.86
CA LEU A 99 0.34 5.78 -6.73
C LEU A 99 1.13 5.56 -5.42
N LEU A 100 2.28 4.88 -5.49
CA LEU A 100 3.09 4.58 -4.31
C LEU A 100 3.99 5.75 -3.88
N VAL A 101 4.44 6.58 -4.82
CA VAL A 101 5.21 7.80 -4.52
C VAL A 101 4.37 8.76 -3.69
N TRP A 102 3.09 8.96 -4.04
CA TRP A 102 2.19 9.81 -3.27
C TRP A 102 1.97 9.33 -1.83
N GLU A 103 2.04 8.02 -1.58
CA GLU A 103 1.98 7.48 -0.23
C GLU A 103 3.32 7.58 0.50
N ALA A 104 4.43 7.34 -0.21
CA ALA A 104 5.77 7.42 0.36
C ALA A 104 6.17 8.85 0.74
N ILE A 105 5.76 9.87 -0.03
CA ILE A 105 6.04 11.29 0.27
C ILE A 105 5.43 11.72 1.61
N LYS A 106 4.32 11.13 2.04
CA LYS A 106 3.75 11.41 3.37
C LYS A 106 4.65 10.94 4.51
N LEU A 107 5.54 9.98 4.22
CA LEU A 107 6.40 9.30 5.18
C LEU A 107 7.89 9.64 5.01
N ASN A 108 8.28 10.31 3.92
CA ASN A 108 9.68 10.63 3.63
C ASN A 108 10.22 11.84 4.42
N LEU A 109 9.36 12.56 5.16
CA LEU A 109 9.72 13.68 6.04
C LEU A 109 10.53 14.77 5.30
N GLY A 110 10.22 14.99 4.02
CA GLY A 110 10.91 15.98 3.18
C GLY A 110 12.32 15.58 2.73
N GLN A 111 12.73 14.33 2.97
CA GLN A 111 13.99 13.77 2.46
C GLN A 111 13.84 13.27 1.02
N ASP A 112 14.97 13.13 0.34
CA ASP A 112 15.04 12.57 -1.00
C ASP A 112 14.44 11.16 -1.05
N LEU A 113 13.72 10.88 -2.13
CA LEU A 113 13.08 9.59 -2.40
C LEU A 113 13.68 8.98 -3.66
N ILE A 114 14.41 7.88 -3.49
CA ILE A 114 14.97 7.09 -4.59
C ILE A 114 13.96 6.01 -4.95
N ILE A 115 13.55 5.94 -6.21
CA ILE A 115 12.56 4.96 -6.69
C ILE A 115 13.28 3.85 -7.43
N LYS A 116 13.01 2.59 -7.06
CA LYS A 116 13.49 1.39 -7.75
C LYS A 116 12.30 0.55 -8.17
N VAL A 117 12.17 0.34 -9.47
CA VAL A 117 11.02 -0.37 -10.08
C VAL A 117 11.53 -1.59 -10.82
N LEU A 118 10.88 -2.72 -10.62
CA LEU A 118 11.06 -3.88 -11.48
C LEU A 118 9.99 -3.83 -12.58
N HIS A 119 10.41 -3.81 -13.84
CA HIS A 119 9.56 -3.74 -15.03
C HIS A 119 9.94 -4.84 -16.02
#